data_AF-A0A8T6QIF8-F1
#
_entry.id   AF-A0A8T6QIF8-F1
#
_cell.length_a   1.000
_cell.length_b   1.000
_cell.length_c   1.000
_cell.angle_alpha   90.00
_cell.angle_beta   90.00
_cell.angle_gamma   90.00
#
_symmetry.space_group_name_H-M   'P 1'
#
loop_
_entity.id
_entity.type
_entity.pdbx_description
1 polymer ?
#
loop_
_entity_poly.entity_id
_entity_poly.type
_entity_poly.pdbx_seq_one_letter_code
_entity_poly.pdbx_strand_id
1 'polypeptide(L)'
;CIDSKNIDLYTPEQIIAMSWQNKICSGDPANIHMSRTFLARMRLYVKIREMPPHDYQSTLSDYIVVQFDGAGSVNEDPTAQNLKYNITGLENIRVLDCSVNFSISPETQVIDFGKFNLLDIRRHTMSKTFSIK
;
A
#
# COMPACT_ATOMS: atom_id res chain seq x y z
N CYS A 1 12.70 11.01 13.70
CA CYS A 1 11.66 12.00 13.36
C CYS A 1 11.15 12.63 14.64
N ILE A 2 10.72 13.89 14.62
CA ILE A 2 9.92 14.46 15.72
C ILE A 2 8.62 13.65 15.74
N ASP A 3 8.24 13.11 16.89
CA ASP A 3 6.96 12.42 17.06
C ASP A 3 5.82 13.41 16.80
N SER A 4 4.81 12.96 16.07
CA SER A 4 3.49 13.61 15.93
C SER A 4 2.91 14.19 17.21
N LYS A 5 3.20 13.63 18.39
CA LYS A 5 2.74 14.16 19.68
C LYS A 5 3.43 15.45 20.12
N ASN A 6 4.68 15.65 19.70
CA ASN A 6 5.51 16.76 20.12
C ASN A 6 5.68 17.82 19.03
N ILE A 7 5.26 17.54 17.80
CA ILE A 7 5.46 18.44 16.66
C ILE A 7 4.69 19.77 16.83
N ASP A 8 3.53 19.76 17.51
CA ASP A 8 2.75 20.97 17.82
C ASP A 8 3.36 21.83 18.92
N LEU A 9 4.33 21.31 19.68
CA LEU A 9 4.97 22.06 20.76
C LEU A 9 6.00 23.07 20.25
N TYR A 10 6.41 22.96 18.98
CA TYR A 10 7.48 23.75 18.41
C TYR A 10 6.99 24.63 17.26
N THR A 11 7.30 25.92 17.32
CA THR A 11 7.07 26.82 16.18
C THR A 11 8.09 26.53 15.06
N PRO A 12 7.79 26.93 13.80
CA PRO A 12 8.75 26.81 12.70
C PRO A 12 10.12 27.42 13.03
N GLU A 13 10.14 28.57 13.70
CA GLU A 13 11.37 29.27 14.09
C GLU A 13 12.18 28.47 15.11
N GLN A 14 11.52 27.82 16.07
CA GLN A 14 12.18 26.95 17.05
C GLN A 14 12.80 25.72 16.37
N ILE A 15 12.10 25.13 15.40
CA ILE A 15 12.62 23.98 14.63
C ILE A 15 13.85 24.39 13.82
N ILE A 16 13.85 25.59 13.22
CA ILE A 16 15.01 26.14 12.50
C ILE A 16 16.17 26.39 13.47
N ALA A 17 15.92 27.03 14.61
CA ALA A 17 16.94 27.33 15.61
C ALA A 17 17.62 26.08 16.17
N MET A 18 16.87 24.98 16.31
CA MET A 18 17.39 23.69 16.78
C MET A 18 18.02 22.85 15.66
N SER A 19 17.99 23.31 14.40
CA SER A 19 18.45 22.55 13.23
C SER A 19 17.74 21.19 13.07
N TRP A 20 16.44 21.15 13.35
CA TRP A 20 15.63 19.93 13.31
C TRP A 20 14.84 19.73 12.02
N GLN A 21 15.17 20.46 10.95
CA GLN A 21 14.49 20.35 9.65
C GLN A 21 14.56 18.92 9.08
N ASN A 22 15.64 18.19 9.31
CA ASN A 22 15.77 16.80 8.88
C ASN A 22 14.98 15.80 9.76
N LYS A 23 14.38 16.26 10.87
CA LYS A 23 13.57 15.44 11.76
C LYS A 23 12.08 15.50 11.41
N ILE A 24 11.67 16.39 10.51
CA ILE A 24 10.30 16.50 10.00
C ILE A 24 10.20 15.88 8.61
N CYS A 25 9.11 15.18 8.32
CA CYS A 25 8.94 14.46 7.05
C CYS A 25 8.89 15.40 5.84
N SER A 26 8.46 16.66 6.02
CA SER A 26 8.42 17.65 4.95
C SER A 26 9.78 18.26 4.62
N GLY A 27 10.75 18.20 5.53
CA GLY A 27 11.97 19.01 5.47
C GLY A 27 11.73 20.53 5.61
N ASP A 28 10.47 20.96 5.66
CA ASP A 28 10.03 22.36 5.67
C ASP A 28 9.26 22.67 6.96
N PRO A 29 9.86 23.45 7.90
CA PRO A 29 9.23 23.82 9.16
C PRO A 29 7.98 24.68 9.01
N ALA A 30 7.82 25.42 7.91
CA ALA A 30 6.61 26.22 7.65
C ALA A 30 5.44 25.35 7.14
N ASN A 31 5.73 24.10 6.78
CA ASN A 31 4.79 23.22 6.10
C ASN A 31 4.84 21.81 6.72
N ILE A 32 4.49 21.74 8.00
CA ILE A 32 4.46 20.50 8.78
C ILE A 32 3.12 19.79 8.55
N HIS A 33 3.17 18.48 8.30
CA HIS A 33 1.99 17.68 8.08
C HIS A 33 2.00 16.43 8.94
N MET A 34 0.96 16.28 9.75
CA MET A 34 0.77 15.10 10.60
C MET A 34 0.03 13.97 9.89
N SER A 35 -0.68 14.29 8.83
CA SER A 35 -1.38 13.32 8.00
C SER A 35 -1.20 13.65 6.54
N ARG A 36 -1.22 12.60 5.73
CA ARG A 36 -1.12 12.66 4.28
C ARG A 36 -2.14 11.72 3.69
N THR A 37 -2.83 12.20 2.67
CA THR A 37 -3.65 11.37 1.79
C THR A 37 -2.95 11.34 0.45
N PHE A 38 -2.69 10.14 -0.06
CA PHE A 38 -2.21 9.93 -1.42
C PHE A 38 -3.18 8.97 -2.11
N LEU A 39 -3.36 9.15 -3.42
CA LEU A 39 -4.15 8.25 -4.23
C LEU A 39 -3.23 7.20 -4.84
N ALA A 40 -3.34 5.95 -4.40
CA ALA A 40 -2.67 4.84 -5.03
C ALA A 40 -3.61 4.23 -6.09
N ARG A 41 -3.28 4.40 -7.37
CA ARG A 41 -3.98 3.74 -8.47
C ARG A 41 -3.15 2.55 -8.94
N MET A 42 -3.75 1.36 -8.88
CA MET A 42 -3.11 0.12 -9.27
C MET A 42 -3.85 -0.50 -10.45
N ARG A 43 -3.12 -1.10 -11.38
CA ARG A 43 -3.69 -1.91 -12.46
C ARG A 43 -2.92 -3.22 -12.53
N LEU A 44 -3.60 -4.32 -12.24
CA LEU A 44 -3.06 -5.65 -12.45
C LEU A 44 -3.35 -6.06 -13.89
N TYR A 45 -2.30 -6.37 -14.65
CA TYR A 45 -2.43 -6.92 -15.99
C TYR A 45 -2.05 -8.40 -15.95
N VAL A 46 -3.01 -9.26 -16.29
CA VAL A 46 -2.75 -10.70 -16.47
C VAL A 46 -2.48 -10.92 -17.96
N LYS A 47 -1.24 -11.29 -18.29
CA LYS A 47 -0.84 -11.62 -19.66
C LYS A 47 -0.57 -13.11 -19.76
N ILE A 48 -1.25 -13.76 -20.70
CA ILE A 48 -0.98 -15.14 -21.09
C ILE A 48 0.27 -15.14 -21.98
N ARG A 49 1.34 -15.82 -21.55
CA ARG A 49 2.59 -15.94 -22.34
C ARG A 49 2.52 -17.09 -23.34
N GLU A 50 1.89 -18.18 -22.93
CA GLU A 50 1.61 -19.39 -23.70
C GLU A 50 0.25 -19.92 -23.28
N MET A 51 -0.42 -20.68 -24.16
CA MET A 51 -1.71 -21.27 -23.82
C MET A 51 -1.49 -22.26 -22.67
N PRO A 52 -2.07 -22.01 -21.49
CA PRO A 52 -1.86 -22.90 -20.36
C PRO A 52 -2.61 -24.22 -20.57
N PRO A 53 -2.21 -25.30 -19.89
CA PRO A 53 -2.90 -26.59 -19.98
C PRO A 53 -4.35 -26.48 -19.51
N HIS A 54 -5.17 -27.45 -19.91
CA HIS A 54 -6.52 -27.59 -19.38
C HIS A 54 -6.47 -27.65 -17.84
N ASP A 55 -7.38 -26.94 -17.19
CA ASP A 55 -7.45 -26.76 -15.72
C ASP A 55 -6.31 -25.94 -15.08
N TYR A 56 -5.61 -25.10 -15.84
CA TYR A 56 -4.63 -24.21 -15.24
C TYR A 56 -5.23 -23.30 -14.18
N GLN A 57 -4.56 -23.31 -13.04
CA GLN A 57 -4.83 -22.44 -11.90
C GLN A 57 -3.53 -21.71 -11.56
N SER A 58 -3.63 -20.39 -11.40
CA SER A 58 -2.50 -19.56 -10.99
C SER A 58 -1.90 -20.05 -9.67
N THR A 59 -0.57 -20.02 -9.56
CA THR A 59 0.14 -20.30 -8.30
C THR A 59 0.45 -19.03 -7.50
N LEU A 60 0.08 -17.86 -8.02
CA LEU A 60 0.37 -16.58 -7.38
C LEU A 60 -0.56 -16.41 -6.18
N SER A 61 -0.09 -16.68 -4.97
CA SER A 61 -0.94 -16.63 -3.76
C SER A 61 -0.96 -15.25 -3.12
N ASP A 62 0.19 -14.80 -2.60
CA ASP A 62 0.38 -13.50 -1.97
C ASP A 62 1.27 -12.62 -2.85
N TYR A 63 0.78 -11.43 -3.20
CA TYR A 63 1.52 -10.46 -4.01
C TYR A 63 1.52 -9.07 -3.36
N ILE A 64 2.72 -8.57 -3.07
CA ILE A 64 2.92 -7.21 -2.56
C ILE A 64 2.75 -6.23 -3.72
N VAL A 65 1.74 -5.37 -3.64
CA VAL A 65 1.47 -4.37 -4.67
C VAL A 65 2.08 -3.01 -4.31
N VAL A 66 2.07 -2.64 -3.03
CA VAL A 66 2.70 -1.40 -2.53
C VAL A 66 3.48 -1.72 -1.25
N GLN A 67 4.67 -1.14 -1.13
CA GLN A 67 5.41 -1.14 0.12
C GLN A 67 5.89 0.28 0.42
N PHE A 68 5.57 0.77 1.62
CA PHE A 68 6.23 1.95 2.18
C PHE A 68 7.40 1.48 3.01
N ASP A 69 8.56 1.55 2.39
CA ASP A 69 9.84 1.36 3.05
C ASP A 69 10.36 2.72 3.52
N GLY A 70 10.91 2.77 4.73
CA GLY A 70 11.46 4.02 5.26
C GLY A 70 12.63 4.53 4.41
N ALA A 71 13.56 3.64 4.03
CA ALA A 71 14.73 3.97 3.23
C ALA A 71 15.23 2.75 2.45
N GLY A 72 15.36 2.87 1.13
CA GLY A 72 15.86 1.79 0.25
C GLY A 72 14.88 1.41 -0.86
N SER A 73 15.20 0.32 -1.56
CA SER A 73 14.27 -0.35 -2.49
C SER A 73 13.27 -1.21 -1.71
N VAL A 74 12.42 -1.97 -2.41
CA VAL A 74 11.53 -2.96 -1.77
C VAL A 74 12.37 -3.89 -0.89
N ASN A 75 12.19 -3.81 0.42
CA ASN A 75 12.77 -4.74 1.37
C ASN A 75 11.94 -6.02 1.45
N GLU A 76 12.53 -7.12 1.00
CA GLU A 76 11.95 -8.46 0.97
C GLU A 76 12.10 -9.21 2.30
N ASP A 77 12.82 -8.66 3.28
CA ASP A 77 12.98 -9.28 4.59
C ASP A 77 11.60 -9.45 5.27
N PRO A 78 11.21 -10.69 5.62
CA PRO A 78 9.92 -10.95 6.26
C PRO A 78 9.83 -10.39 7.69
N THR A 79 10.95 -10.04 8.30
CA THR A 79 11.02 -9.45 9.65
C THR A 79 11.00 -7.92 9.66
N ALA A 80 11.13 -7.29 8.49
CA ALA A 80 11.08 -5.85 8.36
C ALA A 80 9.69 -5.29 8.66
N GLN A 81 9.62 -4.29 9.55
CA GLN A 81 8.38 -3.61 9.93
C GLN A 81 8.00 -2.54 8.90
N ASN A 82 7.64 -2.98 7.70
CA ASN A 82 7.19 -2.10 6.62
C ASN A 82 5.68 -2.12 6.49
N LEU A 83 5.11 -1.00 6.05
CA LEU A 83 3.71 -0.98 5.64
C LEU A 83 3.62 -1.61 4.25
N LYS A 84 3.20 -2.88 4.20
CA LYS A 84 3.01 -3.65 2.97
C LYS A 84 1.52 -3.73 2.65
N TYR A 85 1.19 -3.58 1.37
CA TYR A 85 -0.13 -3.85 0.84
C TYR A 85 -0.07 -5.10 -0.03
N ASN A 86 -0.77 -6.13 0.42
CA ASN A 86 -0.78 -7.44 -0.19
C ASN A 86 -2.16 -7.71 -0.80
N ILE A 87 -2.16 -8.32 -1.98
CA ILE A 87 -3.35 -8.97 -2.54
C ILE A 87 -3.13 -10.48 -2.43
N THR A 88 -4.08 -11.15 -1.81
CA THR A 88 -4.16 -12.61 -1.74
C THR A 88 -5.33 -13.15 -2.56
N GLY A 89 -5.34 -14.45 -2.84
CA GLY A 89 -6.44 -15.07 -3.60
C GLY A 89 -6.23 -15.08 -5.10
N LEU A 90 -5.09 -14.57 -5.59
CA LEU A 90 -4.72 -14.60 -7.01
C LEU A 90 -4.40 -16.03 -7.50
N GLU A 91 -4.34 -16.99 -6.59
CA GLU A 91 -4.21 -18.41 -6.89
C GLU A 91 -5.51 -18.99 -7.45
N ASN A 92 -6.62 -18.24 -7.45
CA ASN A 92 -7.89 -18.67 -8.02
C ASN A 92 -8.13 -18.18 -9.46
N ILE A 93 -7.12 -17.56 -10.10
CA ILE A 93 -7.23 -17.16 -11.50
C ILE A 93 -7.17 -18.42 -12.39
N ARG A 94 -8.24 -18.61 -13.18
CA ARG A 94 -8.37 -19.70 -14.15
C ARG A 94 -8.46 -19.11 -15.56
N VAL A 95 -7.84 -19.79 -16.52
CA VAL A 95 -7.96 -19.45 -17.93
C VAL A 95 -9.00 -20.35 -18.55
N LEU A 96 -10.06 -19.75 -19.10
CA LEU A 96 -11.10 -20.47 -19.83
C LEU A 96 -10.67 -20.63 -21.28
N ASP A 97 -10.86 -21.83 -21.79
CA ASP A 97 -10.55 -22.31 -23.14
C ASP A 97 -11.55 -21.81 -24.21
N CYS A 98 -12.65 -21.17 -23.78
CA CYS A 98 -13.63 -20.54 -24.65
C CYS A 98 -13.55 -19.00 -24.59
N SER A 99 -13.80 -18.33 -25.72
CA SER A 99 -13.87 -16.87 -25.82
C SER A 99 -15.06 -16.33 -25.01
N VAL A 100 -14.85 -16.11 -23.73
CA VAL A 100 -15.78 -15.39 -22.87
C VAL A 100 -15.36 -13.94 -22.75
N ASN A 101 -16.26 -13.03 -23.11
CA ASN A 101 -16.09 -11.63 -22.79
C ASN A 101 -16.23 -11.47 -21.27
N PHE A 102 -15.13 -11.27 -20.58
CA PHE A 102 -15.12 -10.98 -19.16
C PHE A 102 -15.16 -9.46 -18.94
N SER A 103 -16.27 -8.96 -18.40
CA SER A 103 -16.39 -7.58 -17.94
C SER A 103 -16.45 -7.57 -16.42
N ILE A 104 -15.49 -6.89 -15.78
CA ILE A 104 -15.55 -6.61 -14.34
C ILE A 104 -16.37 -5.33 -14.15
N SER A 105 -17.46 -5.40 -13.38
CA SER A 105 -18.29 -4.24 -13.07
C SER A 105 -18.20 -3.88 -11.57
N PRO A 106 -18.12 -2.60 -11.21
CA PRO A 106 -17.74 -1.48 -12.07
C PRO A 106 -16.28 -1.61 -12.54
N GLU A 107 -15.98 -1.11 -13.74
CA GLU A 107 -14.62 -1.11 -14.33
C GLU A 107 -13.61 -0.35 -13.44
N THR A 108 -14.10 0.61 -12.66
CA THR A 108 -13.34 1.32 -11.64
C THR A 108 -13.69 0.78 -10.25
N GLN A 109 -12.95 -0.22 -9.82
CA GLN A 109 -13.02 -0.68 -8.43
C GLN A 109 -12.15 0.21 -7.56
N VAL A 110 -12.77 1.24 -6.99
CA VAL A 110 -12.12 2.04 -5.94
C VAL A 110 -12.27 1.26 -4.64
N ILE A 111 -11.16 0.67 -4.19
CA ILE A 111 -11.10 0.07 -2.86
C ILE A 111 -10.67 1.18 -1.89
N ASP A 112 -11.59 1.61 -1.03
CA ASP A 112 -11.25 2.51 0.08
C ASP A 112 -10.79 1.67 1.26
N PHE A 113 -9.53 1.84 1.67
CA PHE A 113 -8.94 1.14 2.81
C PHE A 113 -9.22 1.84 4.15
N GLY A 114 -9.87 3.00 4.13
CA GLY A 114 -10.14 3.81 5.31
C GLY A 114 -8.88 4.54 5.81
N LYS A 115 -8.92 4.97 7.07
CA LYS A 115 -7.82 5.64 7.75
C LYS A 115 -7.23 4.71 8.80
N PHE A 116 -5.92 4.74 8.95
CA PHE A 116 -5.21 4.01 9.99
C PHE A 116 -4.21 4.92 10.70
N ASN A 117 -3.91 4.63 11.96
CA ASN A 117 -2.89 5.33 12.72
C ASN A 117 -1.79 4.36 13.20
N LEU A 118 -0.72 4.93 13.78
CA LEU A 118 0.44 4.18 14.29
C LEU A 118 0.10 3.17 15.40
N LEU A 119 -0.92 3.43 16.22
CA LEU A 119 -1.34 2.51 17.27
C LEU A 119 -2.09 1.32 16.67
N ASP A 120 -2.93 1.54 15.67
CA ASP A 120 -3.71 0.48 15.01
C ASP A 120 -2.78 -0.53 14.33
N ILE A 121 -1.83 -0.06 13.52
CA ILE A 121 -0.88 -0.94 12.80
C ILE A 121 0.10 -1.67 13.72
N ARG A 122 0.34 -1.18 14.94
CA ARG A 122 1.22 -1.83 15.93
C ARG A 122 0.52 -2.93 16.72
N ARG A 123 -0.81 -2.88 16.83
CA ARG A 123 -1.58 -3.82 17.65
C ARG A 123 -1.90 -5.10 16.91
N HIS A 124 -2.21 -5.03 15.62
CA HIS A 124 -2.54 -6.19 14.81
C HIS A 124 -2.46 -5.86 13.31
N THR A 125 -2.35 -6.91 12.49
CA THR A 125 -2.59 -6.81 11.05
C THR A 125 -4.03 -6.34 10.82
N MET A 126 -4.22 -5.39 9.91
CA MET A 126 -5.55 -4.91 9.51
C MET A 126 -5.91 -5.53 8.15
N SER A 127 -7.12 -6.09 8.07
CA SER A 127 -7.64 -6.70 6.84
C SER A 127 -8.98 -6.07 6.47
N LYS A 128 -9.19 -5.83 5.17
CA LYS A 128 -10.47 -5.32 4.65
C LYS A 128 -10.92 -6.17 3.46
N THR A 129 -12.10 -6.76 3.58
CA THR A 129 -12.72 -7.54 2.49
C THR A 129 -13.33 -6.57 1.48
N PHE A 130 -13.08 -6.82 0.19
CA PHE A 130 -13.80 -6.20 -0.90
C PHE A 130 -14.48 -7.28 -1.73
N SER A 131 -15.53 -6.89 -2.46
CA SER A 131 -16.22 -7.79 -3.37
C SER A 131 -16.34 -7.13 -4.73
N ILE A 132 -16.08 -7.93 -5.74
CA ILE A 132 -16.29 -7.60 -7.15
C ILE A 132 -17.71 -8.05 -7.47
N LYS A 133 -18.54 -7.17 -8.06
CA LYS A 133 -19.90 -7.51 -8.48
C LYS A 133 -19.95 -7.89 -9.95
#